data_AF-A0A662PU02-F1
#
_entry.id   AF-A0A662PU02-F1
#
_cell.length_a   1.000
_cell.length_b   1.000
_cell.length_c   1.000
_cell.angle_alpha   90.00
_cell.angle_beta   90.00
_cell.angle_gamma   90.00
#
_symmetry.space_group_name_H-M   'P 1'
#
loop_
_entity.id
_entity.type
_entity.pdbx_description
1 polymer ?
#
loop_
_entity_poly.entity_id
_entity_poly.type
_entity_poly.pdbx_seq_one_letter_code
_entity_poly.pdbx_strand_id
1 'polypeptide(L)'
;CPGFFSALTWGYIEGIIVIALGHLATAASTGFPLGAIHAPIAILMAVAAALYRFGGTKVPEKAGLNLIAAVILGGTFNGIMAILLSPILGIGLAIAITPSLLVASYVNTVVAAVAHKIVKKAGLV
;
A
#
# COMPACT_ATOMS: atom_id res chain seq x y z
N CYS A 1 -4.19 -6.39 -2.51
CA CYS A 1 -4.40 -4.94 -2.33
C CYS A 1 -5.74 -4.48 -1.68
N PRO A 2 -6.42 -5.22 -0.76
CA PRO A 2 -7.66 -4.71 -0.15
C PRO A 2 -7.50 -3.40 0.63
N GLY A 3 -6.37 -3.23 1.33
CA GLY A 3 -6.07 -2.02 2.10
C GLY A 3 -5.96 -0.76 1.25
N PHE A 4 -5.24 -0.81 0.11
CA PHE A 4 -5.15 0.32 -0.82
C PHE A 4 -6.51 0.65 -1.45
N PHE A 5 -7.27 -0.37 -1.85
CA PHE A 5 -8.61 -0.16 -2.38
C PHE A 5 -9.54 0.48 -1.34
N SER A 6 -9.48 0.01 -0.09
CA SER A 6 -10.25 0.57 1.03
C SER A 6 -9.86 2.02 1.29
N ALA A 7 -8.55 2.32 1.29
CA ALA A 7 -8.04 3.66 1.49
C ALA A 7 -8.58 4.64 0.46
N LEU A 8 -8.50 4.27 -0.82
CA LEU A 8 -8.93 5.12 -1.93
C LEU A 8 -10.45 5.23 -2.04
N THR A 9 -11.20 4.23 -1.59
CA THR A 9 -12.65 4.18 -1.76
C THR A 9 -13.40 4.75 -0.58
N TRP A 10 -13.07 4.34 0.64
CA TRP A 10 -13.85 4.69 1.83
C TRP A 10 -13.19 5.74 2.72
N GLY A 11 -11.86 5.80 2.80
CA GLY A 11 -11.20 6.84 3.56
C GLY A 11 -9.86 6.44 4.17
N TYR A 12 -9.22 7.41 4.84
CA TYR A 12 -7.92 7.21 5.47
C TYR A 12 -7.97 6.13 6.56
N ILE A 13 -8.98 6.20 7.44
CA ILE A 13 -9.08 5.33 8.62
C ILE A 13 -9.38 3.90 8.18
N GLU A 14 -10.36 3.71 7.31
CA GLU A 14 -10.77 2.42 6.74
C GLU A 14 -9.62 1.76 5.99
N GLY A 15 -8.87 2.54 5.21
CA GLY A 15 -7.67 2.08 4.52
C GLY A 15 -6.58 1.59 5.48
N ILE A 16 -6.27 2.39 6.49
CA ILE A 16 -5.25 2.07 7.51
C ILE A 16 -5.64 0.81 8.28
N ILE A 17 -6.88 0.69 8.72
CA ILE A 17 -7.36 -0.48 9.47
C ILE A 17 -7.26 -1.74 8.60
N VAL A 18 -7.80 -1.70 7.38
CA VAL A 18 -7.82 -2.87 6.49
C VAL A 18 -6.39 -3.30 6.11
N ILE A 19 -5.49 -2.35 5.83
CA ILE A 19 -4.12 -2.70 5.46
C ILE A 19 -3.34 -3.25 6.65
N ALA A 20 -3.46 -2.63 7.83
CA ALA A 20 -2.77 -3.08 9.03
C ALA A 20 -3.22 -4.49 9.44
N LEU A 21 -4.54 -4.73 9.45
CA LEU A 21 -5.11 -6.05 9.77
C LEU A 21 -4.64 -7.12 8.79
N GLY A 22 -4.56 -6.83 7.49
CA GLY A 22 -4.03 -7.78 6.51
C GLY A 22 -2.58 -8.18 6.77
N HIS A 23 -1.74 -7.23 7.18
CA HIS A 23 -0.34 -7.50 7.54
C HIS A 23 -0.21 -8.23 8.87
N LEU A 24 -1.03 -7.90 9.88
CA LEU A 24 -1.08 -8.63 11.14
C LEU A 24 -1.61 -10.06 10.98
N ALA A 25 -2.60 -10.28 10.11
CA ALA A 25 -3.08 -11.62 9.79
C ALA A 25 -1.99 -12.48 9.15
N THR A 26 -1.26 -11.91 8.19
CA THR A 26 -0.08 -12.57 7.58
C THR A 26 1.02 -12.81 8.61
N ALA A 27 1.23 -11.86 9.53
CA ALA A 27 2.17 -12.00 10.63
C ALA A 27 1.86 -13.22 11.50
N ALA A 28 0.58 -13.37 11.86
CA ALA A 28 0.10 -14.46 12.69
C ALA A 28 0.22 -15.83 11.99
N SER A 29 0.12 -15.87 10.65
CA SER A 29 0.13 -17.14 9.89
C SER A 29 1.49 -17.58 9.35
N THR A 30 2.50 -16.70 9.29
CA THR A 30 3.80 -16.98 8.63
C THR A 30 4.90 -17.47 9.57
N GLY A 31 4.71 -17.41 10.90
CA GLY A 31 5.69 -17.89 11.88
C GLY A 31 6.99 -17.07 11.93
N PHE A 32 7.98 -17.51 12.71
CA PHE A 32 9.26 -16.81 12.86
C PHE A 32 10.18 -17.03 11.64
N PRO A 33 10.89 -16.01 11.11
CA PRO A 33 11.01 -14.63 11.60
C PRO A 33 10.00 -13.65 10.99
N LEU A 34 9.29 -14.03 9.92
CA LEU A 34 8.42 -13.13 9.17
C LEU A 34 7.31 -12.53 10.03
N GLY A 35 6.72 -13.31 10.94
CA GLY A 35 5.68 -12.85 11.86
C GLY A 35 6.10 -11.64 12.70
N ALA A 36 7.32 -11.65 13.26
CA ALA A 36 7.82 -10.53 14.08
C ALA A 36 8.08 -9.27 13.24
N ILE A 37 8.61 -9.44 12.02
CA ILE A 37 8.94 -8.33 11.12
C ILE A 37 7.67 -7.71 10.50
N HIS A 38 6.56 -8.45 10.45
CA HIS A 38 5.31 -7.93 9.88
C HIS A 38 4.63 -6.85 10.75
N ALA A 39 4.92 -6.78 12.05
CA ALA A 39 4.40 -5.73 12.92
C ALA A 39 4.91 -4.31 12.55
N PRO A 40 6.23 -4.05 12.44
CA PRO A 40 6.71 -2.75 11.95
C PRO A 40 6.34 -2.50 10.48
N ILE A 41 6.22 -3.56 9.66
CA ILE A 41 5.69 -3.43 8.31
C ILE A 41 4.26 -2.89 8.34
N ALA A 42 3.37 -3.39 9.20
CA ALA A 42 1.99 -2.93 9.28
C ALA A 42 1.86 -1.42 9.53
N ILE A 43 2.75 -0.85 10.35
CA ILE A 43 2.81 0.60 10.61
C ILE A 43 3.19 1.37 9.35
N LEU A 44 4.25 0.94 8.66
CA LEU A 44 4.70 1.60 7.44
C LEU A 44 3.66 1.43 6.30
N MET A 45 2.94 0.31 6.26
CA MET A 45 1.84 0.08 5.33
C MET A 45 0.65 1.01 5.59
N ALA A 46 0.37 1.36 6.85
CA ALA A 46 -0.61 2.39 7.17
C ALA A 46 -0.22 3.76 6.57
N VAL A 47 1.06 4.13 6.63
CA VAL A 47 1.58 5.33 5.96
C VAL A 47 1.43 5.23 4.45
N ALA A 48 1.75 4.07 3.85
CA ALA A 48 1.57 3.85 2.42
C ALA A 48 0.10 4.04 1.99
N ALA A 49 -0.86 3.52 2.77
CA ALA A 49 -2.29 3.69 2.52
C ALA A 49 -2.72 5.17 2.61
N ALA A 50 -2.20 5.90 3.60
CA ALA A 50 -2.47 7.33 3.75
C ALA A 50 -1.92 8.14 2.57
N LEU A 51 -0.70 7.86 2.10
CA LEU A 51 -0.11 8.49 0.92
C LEU A 51 -0.88 8.16 -0.35
N TYR A 52 -1.33 6.91 -0.50
CA TYR A 52 -2.16 6.48 -1.62
C TYR A 52 -3.48 7.26 -1.68
N ARG A 53 -4.19 7.38 -0.54
CA ARG A 53 -5.41 8.18 -0.44
C ARG A 53 -5.16 9.67 -0.66
N PHE A 54 -4.05 10.20 -0.15
CA PHE A 54 -3.65 11.59 -0.39
C PHE A 54 -3.53 11.88 -1.88
N GLY A 55 -2.81 11.04 -2.64
CA GLY A 55 -2.73 11.16 -4.10
C GLY A 55 -4.10 11.11 -4.77
N GLY A 56 -4.97 10.20 -4.33
CA GLY A 56 -6.30 10.00 -4.91
C GLY A 56 -7.33 11.10 -4.62
N THR A 57 -7.11 11.95 -3.61
CA THR A 57 -8.10 12.95 -3.16
C THR A 57 -7.61 14.39 -3.12
N LYS A 58 -6.31 14.63 -2.93
CA LYS A 58 -5.75 15.98 -2.84
C LYS A 58 -5.20 16.49 -4.17
N VAL A 59 -5.00 15.61 -5.14
CA VAL A 59 -4.67 15.97 -6.52
C VAL A 59 -5.95 16.14 -7.32
N PRO A 60 -6.04 17.13 -8.24
CA PRO A 60 -7.22 17.32 -9.08
C PRO A 60 -7.57 16.07 -9.90
N GLU A 61 -8.87 15.75 -10.01
CA GLU A 61 -9.37 14.59 -10.78
C GLU A 61 -9.25 14.77 -12.31
N LYS A 62 -8.72 15.92 -12.78
CA LYS A 62 -8.54 16.22 -14.21
C LYS A 62 -7.77 15.09 -14.90
N ALA A 63 -8.40 14.49 -15.92
CA ALA A 63 -7.83 13.40 -16.72
C ALA A 63 -7.33 12.17 -15.91
N GLY A 64 -7.80 11.97 -14.67
CA GLY A 64 -7.34 10.88 -13.80
C GLY A 64 -5.96 11.09 -13.17
N LEU A 65 -5.46 12.34 -13.15
CA LEU A 65 -4.20 12.70 -12.50
C LEU A 65 -4.15 12.29 -11.02
N ASN A 66 -5.28 12.33 -10.33
CA ASN A 66 -5.39 11.88 -8.93
C ASN A 66 -5.07 10.38 -8.78
N LEU A 67 -5.55 9.52 -9.69
CA LEU A 67 -5.25 8.10 -9.63
C LEU A 67 -3.79 7.81 -9.98
N ILE A 68 -3.23 8.54 -10.94
CA ILE A 68 -1.80 8.45 -11.27
C ILE A 68 -0.96 8.86 -10.05
N ALA A 69 -1.29 9.98 -9.41
CA ALA A 69 -0.62 10.44 -8.20
C ALA A 69 -0.74 9.42 -7.06
N ALA A 70 -1.92 8.81 -6.86
CA ALA A 70 -2.11 7.74 -5.89
C ALA A 70 -1.16 6.58 -6.16
N VAL A 71 -1.13 6.07 -7.40
CA VAL A 71 -0.27 4.95 -7.81
C VAL A 71 1.21 5.29 -7.62
N ILE A 72 1.66 6.48 -8.00
CA ILE A 72 3.06 6.88 -7.82
C ILE A 72 3.42 6.99 -6.33
N LEU A 73 2.63 7.73 -5.55
CA LEU A 73 2.92 7.97 -4.12
C LEU A 73 2.86 6.67 -3.31
N GLY A 74 1.74 5.96 -3.38
CA GLY A 74 1.56 4.71 -2.64
C GLY A 74 2.46 3.59 -3.18
N GLY A 75 2.58 3.50 -4.50
CA GLY A 75 3.37 2.47 -5.18
C GLY A 75 4.85 2.58 -4.87
N THR A 76 5.42 3.78 -5.01
CA THR A 76 6.83 4.05 -4.70
C THR A 76 7.10 3.85 -3.23
N PHE A 77 6.32 4.47 -2.34
CA PHE A 77 6.57 4.41 -0.90
C PHE A 77 6.54 2.97 -0.38
N ASN A 78 5.52 2.19 -0.75
CA ASN A 78 5.44 0.78 -0.39
C ASN A 78 6.56 -0.06 -1.03
N GLY A 79 6.94 0.22 -2.27
CA GLY A 79 7.98 -0.53 -2.98
C GLY A 79 9.39 -0.36 -2.39
N ILE A 80 9.73 0.85 -1.93
CA ILE A 80 11.06 1.16 -1.37
C ILE A 80 11.15 0.93 0.14
N MET A 81 10.04 0.56 0.78
CA MET A 81 9.92 0.47 2.24
C MET A 81 10.89 -0.54 2.86
N ALA A 82 11.31 -1.56 2.10
CA ALA A 82 12.33 -2.51 2.56
C ALA A 82 13.66 -1.83 2.92
N ILE A 83 14.02 -0.73 2.25
CA ILE A 83 15.22 0.06 2.56
C ILE A 83 15.11 0.72 3.94
N LEU A 84 13.91 1.19 4.32
CA LEU A 84 13.65 1.75 5.65
C LEU A 84 13.77 0.69 6.76
N LEU A 85 13.55 -0.58 6.42
CA LEU A 85 13.71 -1.72 7.32
C LEU A 85 15.11 -2.34 7.24
N SER A 86 16.06 -1.72 6.54
CA SER A 86 17.44 -2.21 6.45
C SER A 86 18.17 -2.43 7.79
N PRO A 87 17.89 -1.69 8.90
CA PRO A 87 18.47 -2.03 10.20
C PRO A 87 18.03 -3.39 10.75
N ILE A 88 16.90 -3.91 10.28
CA ILE A 88 16.33 -5.21 10.70
C ILE A 88 16.65 -6.30 9.67
N LEU A 89 16.52 -5.98 8.37
CA LEU A 89 16.69 -6.94 7.27
C LEU A 89 18.16 -7.11 6.84
N GLY A 90 19.02 -6.14 7.15
CA GLY A 90 20.32 -5.99 6.52
C GLY A 90 20.21 -5.30 5.16
N ILE A 91 21.14 -4.38 4.86
CA ILE A 91 21.09 -3.56 3.65
C ILE A 91 21.17 -4.39 2.35
N GLY A 92 21.92 -5.49 2.35
CA GLY A 92 22.03 -6.38 1.19
C GLY A 92 20.70 -7.04 0.82
N LEU A 93 19.99 -7.59 1.82
CA LEU A 93 18.67 -8.18 1.62
C LEU A 93 17.65 -7.12 1.23
N ALA A 94 17.66 -5.96 1.90
CA ALA A 94 16.76 -4.84 1.60
C ALA A 94 16.88 -4.40 0.14
N ILE A 95 18.10 -4.23 -0.38
CA ILE A 95 18.34 -3.90 -1.80
C ILE A 95 17.88 -5.05 -2.70
N ALA A 96 18.18 -6.30 -2.35
CA ALA A 96 17.84 -7.46 -3.18
C ALA A 96 16.32 -7.65 -3.38
N ILE A 97 15.51 -7.40 -2.34
CA ILE A 97 14.05 -7.57 -2.41
C ILE A 97 13.31 -6.32 -2.94
N THR A 98 13.93 -5.14 -2.88
CA THR A 98 13.26 -3.88 -3.28
C THR A 98 12.73 -3.90 -4.73
N PRO A 99 13.45 -4.42 -5.74
CA PRO A 99 12.94 -4.47 -7.12
C PRO A 99 11.63 -5.27 -7.24
N SER A 100 11.55 -6.45 -6.60
CA SER A 100 10.34 -7.27 -6.65
C SER A 100 9.20 -6.64 -5.87
N LEU A 101 9.48 -6.01 -4.73
CA LEU A 101 8.49 -5.25 -3.95
C LEU A 101 7.96 -4.04 -4.72
N LEU A 102 8.81 -3.35 -5.48
CA LEU A 102 8.41 -2.22 -6.31
C LEU A 102 7.41 -2.66 -7.38
N VAL A 103 7.70 -3.74 -8.11
CA VAL A 103 6.80 -4.31 -9.12
C VAL A 103 5.48 -4.75 -8.47
N ALA A 104 5.54 -5.53 -7.40
CA ALA A 104 4.35 -6.01 -6.69
C ALA A 104 3.51 -4.84 -6.14
N SER A 105 4.17 -3.78 -5.66
CA SER A 105 3.53 -2.58 -5.16
C SER A 105 2.74 -1.84 -6.24
N TYR A 106 3.36 -1.62 -7.41
CA TYR A 106 2.68 -0.98 -8.54
C TYR A 106 1.50 -1.79 -9.07
N VAL A 107 1.64 -3.11 -9.18
CA VAL A 107 0.52 -3.98 -9.55
C VAL A 107 -0.63 -3.82 -8.55
N ASN A 108 -0.32 -3.86 -7.25
CA ASN A 108 -1.32 -3.71 -6.19
C ASN A 108 -2.04 -2.35 -6.23
N THR A 109 -1.32 -1.26 -6.41
CA THR A 109 -1.90 0.09 -6.42
C THR A 109 -2.67 0.38 -7.71
N VAL A 110 -2.26 -0.17 -8.85
CA VAL A 110 -3.01 -0.10 -10.12
C VAL A 110 -4.32 -0.89 -10.00
N VAL A 111 -4.27 -2.13 -9.51
CA VAL A 111 -5.47 -2.95 -9.32
C VAL A 111 -6.46 -2.27 -8.36
N ALA A 112 -5.98 -1.69 -7.27
CA ALA A 112 -6.81 -0.92 -6.35
C ALA A 112 -7.46 0.31 -7.02
N ALA A 113 -6.72 1.05 -7.84
CA ALA A 113 -7.25 2.22 -8.56
C ALA A 113 -8.31 1.83 -9.60
N VAL A 114 -8.09 0.73 -10.32
CA VAL A 114 -9.05 0.19 -11.29
C VAL A 114 -10.31 -0.28 -10.57
N ALA A 115 -10.18 -1.03 -9.48
CA ALA A 115 -11.33 -1.47 -8.68
C ALA A 115 -12.13 -0.28 -8.14
N HIS A 116 -11.46 0.74 -7.61
CA HIS A 116 -12.10 1.99 -7.17
C HIS A 116 -12.90 2.64 -8.31
N LYS A 117 -12.31 2.76 -9.50
CA LYS A 117 -12.99 3.34 -10.66
C LYS A 117 -14.22 2.55 -11.09
N ILE A 118 -14.16 1.22 -11.04
CA ILE A 118 -15.29 0.34 -11.36
C ILE A 118 -16.44 0.56 -10.36
N VAL A 119 -16.14 0.54 -9.06
CA VAL A 119 -17.14 0.68 -7.98
C VAL A 119 -17.76 2.08 -7.99
N LYS A 120 -16.95 3.14 -8.19
CA LYS A 120 -17.42 4.53 -8.36
C LYS A 120 -18.33 4.67 -9.58
N LYS A 121 -17.96 4.07 -10.73
CA LYS A 121 -18.78 4.10 -11.95
C LYS A 121 -20.11 3.35 -11.78
N ALA A 122 -20.14 2.31 -10.95
CA ALA A 122 -21.35 1.56 -10.62
C ALA A 122 -22.28 2.30 -9.63
N GLY A 123 -21.89 3.46 -9.11
CA GLY A 123 -22.68 4.23 -8.14
C GLY A 123 -22.76 3.60 -6.76
N LEU A 124 -21.81 2.71 -6.42
CA LEU A 124 -21.76 2.04 -5.13
C LEU A 124 -21.02 2.86 -4.07
N VAL A 125 -20.29 3.90 -4.49
CA VAL A 125 -19.50 4.86 -3.70
C VAL A 125 -19.39 6.20 -4.42
#